data_AF-A0A319B070-F1
#
_entry.id   AF-A0A319B070-F1
#
_cell.length_a   1.000
_cell.length_b   1.000
_cell.length_c   1.000
_cell.angle_alpha   90.00
_cell.angle_beta   90.00
_cell.angle_gamma   90.00
#
_symmetry.space_group_name_H-M   'P 1'
#
loop_
_entity.id
_entity.type
_entity.pdbx_description
1 polymer ?
#
loop_
_entity_poly.entity_id
_entity_poly.type
_entity_poly.pdbx_seq_one_letter_code
_entity_poly.pdbx_strand_id
1 'polypeptide(L)' 'MIELLLEKGADPNKTYRHWNAIMQAIEYRDLPLLHLLVKKGGGADLTQHDETGQTVLEMVDSGWPEAMQFLLDNARP' A
#
# COMPACT_ATOMS: atom_id res chain seq x y z
N MET A 1 10.80 -8.45 -10.83
CA MET A 1 10.77 -7.09 -11.40
C MET A 1 10.44 -6.05 -10.33
N ILE A 2 9.31 -6.18 -9.61
CA ILE A 2 8.90 -5.23 -8.56
C ILE A 2 10.01 -5.01 -7.53
N GLU A 3 10.62 -6.09 -7.02
CA GLU A 3 11.73 -6.00 -6.07
C GLU A 3 12.90 -5.14 -6.57
N LEU A 4 13.32 -5.36 -7.82
CA LEU A 4 14.40 -4.60 -8.45
C LEU A 4 14.06 -3.11 -8.54
N LEU A 5 12.80 -2.77 -8.85
CA LEU A 5 12.36 -1.37 -8.92
C LEU A 5 12.41 -0.72 -7.53
N LEU A 6 11.94 -1.42 -6.50
CA LEU A 6 12.01 -0.94 -5.10
C LEU A 6 13.47 -0.78 -4.66
N GLU A 7 14.35 -1.72 -5.00
CA GLU A 7 15.79 -1.65 -4.74
C GLU A 7 16.49 -0.49 -5.49
N LYS A 8 15.92 -0.04 -6.61
CA LYS A 8 16.36 1.15 -7.35
C LYS A 8 15.67 2.45 -6.89
N GLY A 9 14.89 2.40 -5.82
CA GLY A 9 14.27 3.59 -5.20
C GLY A 9 12.91 3.97 -5.78
N ALA A 10 12.21 3.06 -6.46
CA ALA A 10 10.81 3.27 -6.78
C ALA A 10 9.99 3.39 -5.49
N ASP A 11 9.21 4.47 -5.35
CA ASP A 11 8.34 4.69 -4.20
C ASP A 11 6.94 4.11 -4.48
N PRO A 12 6.50 3.07 -3.75
CA PRO A 12 5.18 2.47 -3.94
C PRO A 12 4.01 3.36 -3.49
N ASN A 13 4.29 4.43 -2.74
CA ASN A 13 3.32 5.45 -2.32
C ASN A 13 3.13 6.54 -3.38
N LYS A 14 3.91 6.53 -4.47
CA LYS A 14 3.77 7.55 -5.52
C LYS A 14 2.49 7.29 -6.31
N THR A 15 1.64 8.30 -6.37
CA THR A 15 0.33 8.20 -7.05
C THR A 15 0.42 8.56 -8.52
N TYR A 16 -0.44 7.93 -9.31
CA TYR A 16 -0.84 8.35 -10.63
C TYR A 16 -2.37 8.33 -10.68
N ARG A 17 -2.99 9.48 -10.97
CA ARG A 17 -4.46 9.65 -10.93
C ARG A 17 -5.07 9.14 -9.62
N HIS A 18 -4.53 9.62 -8.49
CA HIS A 18 -4.96 9.24 -7.13
C HIS A 18 -4.75 7.78 -6.75
N TRP A 19 -4.10 6.97 -7.58
CA TRP A 19 -3.86 5.55 -7.31
C TRP A 19 -2.38 5.24 -7.18
N ASN A 20 -2.00 4.41 -6.20
CA ASN A 20 -0.63 3.95 -6.01
C ASN A 20 -0.53 2.41 -5.99
N ALA A 21 0.69 1.87 -5.87
CA ALA A 21 0.90 0.44 -5.91
C ALA A 21 0.33 -0.30 -4.69
N ILE A 22 0.32 0.34 -3.52
CA ILE A 22 -0.22 -0.22 -2.28
C ILE A 22 -1.75 -0.35 -2.37
N MET A 23 -2.43 0.70 -2.86
CA MET A 23 -3.86 0.69 -3.15
C MET A 23 -4.22 -0.44 -4.12
N GLN A 24 -3.40 -0.67 -5.14
CA GLN A 24 -3.58 -1.78 -6.08
C GLN A 24 -3.49 -3.16 -5.41
N ALA A 25 -2.53 -3.34 -4.49
CA ALA A 25 -2.40 -4.60 -3.75
C ALA A 25 -3.60 -4.83 -2.82
N ILE A 26 -4.15 -3.75 -2.24
CA ILE A 26 -5.35 -3.82 -1.41
C ILE A 26 -6.57 -4.23 -2.23
N GLU A 27 -6.81 -3.54 -3.35
CA GLU A 27 -7.94 -3.82 -4.26
C GLU A 27 -7.98 -5.28 -4.74
N TYR A 28 -6.81 -5.85 -5.04
CA TYR A 28 -6.71 -7.25 -5.48
C TYR A 28 -6.61 -8.28 -4.34
N ARG A 29 -6.65 -7.84 -3.09
CA ARG A 29 -6.43 -8.68 -1.90
C ARG A 29 -5.12 -9.48 -1.94
N ASP A 30 -4.07 -8.90 -2.52
CA ASP A 30 -2.76 -9.53 -2.69
C ASP A 30 -1.85 -9.20 -1.50
N LEU A 31 -1.97 -9.99 -0.43
CA LEU A 31 -1.17 -9.81 0.77
C LEU A 31 0.35 -9.97 0.52
N PRO A 32 0.82 -10.98 -0.25
CA PRO A 32 2.24 -11.07 -0.59
C PRO A 32 2.78 -9.80 -1.27
N LEU A 33 2.05 -9.24 -2.23
CA LEU A 33 2.45 -8.00 -2.88
C LEU A 33 2.41 -6.81 -1.92
N LEU A 34 1.37 -6.71 -1.08
CA LEU A 34 1.26 -5.69 -0.04
C LEU A 34 2.47 -5.72 0.90
N HIS A 35 2.83 -6.92 1.38
CA HIS A 35 4.02 -7.14 2.20
C HIS A 35 5.29 -6.67 1.49
N LEU A 36 5.46 -7.05 0.23
CA LEU A 36 6.64 -6.70 -0.54
C LEU A 36 6.78 -5.19 -0.71
N LEU A 37 5.72 -4.51 -1.15
CA LEU A 37 5.72 -3.07 -1.40
C LEU A 37 6.00 -2.30 -0.12
N VAL A 38 5.33 -2.63 0.99
CA VAL A 38 5.45 -1.90 2.25
C VAL A 38 6.82 -2.16 2.92
N LYS A 39 7.28 -3.42 2.98
CA LYS A 39 8.56 -3.74 3.64
C LYS A 39 9.77 -3.24 2.86
N LYS A 40 9.79 -3.41 1.53
CA LYS A 40 10.92 -2.96 0.70
C LYS A 40 10.82 -1.48 0.29
N GLY A 41 9.62 -0.91 0.28
CA GLY A 41 9.36 0.47 -0.13
C GLY A 41 9.34 1.50 0.99
N GLY A 42 9.71 1.12 2.22
CA GLY A 42 9.88 2.07 3.33
C GLY A 42 8.59 2.45 4.07
N GLY A 43 7.57 1.59 4.05
CA GLY A 43 6.31 1.79 4.75
C GLY A 43 5.17 2.34 3.89
N ALA A 44 3.96 2.28 4.44
CA ALA A 44 2.74 2.78 3.80
C ALA A 44 2.39 4.19 4.29
N ASP A 45 2.11 5.10 3.35
CA ASP A 45 1.51 6.40 3.64
C ASP A 45 -0.02 6.24 3.76
N LEU A 46 -0.47 6.13 5.01
CA LEU A 46 -1.88 5.91 5.34
C LEU A 46 -2.76 7.16 5.14
N THR A 47 -2.15 8.32 4.86
CA THR A 47 -2.89 9.57 4.61
C THR A 47 -3.38 9.70 3.17
N GLN A 48 -2.85 8.87 2.27
CA GLN A 48 -3.27 8.87 0.88
C GLN A 48 -4.68 8.33 0.72
N HIS A 49 -5.35 8.87 -0.29
CA HIS A 49 -6.71 8.53 -0.64
C HIS A 49 -6.87 8.46 -2.15
N ASP A 50 -7.85 7.69 -2.58
CA ASP A 50 -8.24 7.56 -3.97
C ASP A 50 -9.00 8.80 -4.50
N GLU A 51 -9.54 8.72 -5.71
CA GLU A 51 -10.32 9.82 -6.31
C GLU A 51 -11.66 10.09 -5.61
N THR A 52 -12.17 9.15 -4.80
CA THR A 52 -13.41 9.29 -4.03
C THR A 52 -13.17 9.88 -2.63
N GLY A 53 -11.90 10.01 -2.23
CA GLY A 53 -11.49 10.46 -0.90
C GLY A 53 -11.36 9.32 0.12
N GLN A 54 -11.47 8.06 -0.31
CA GLN A 54 -11.29 6.89 0.55
C GLN A 54 -9.79 6.70 0.83
N THR A 55 -9.41 6.72 2.10
CA THR A 55 -8.02 6.51 2.53
C THR A 55 -7.56 5.07 2.31
N VAL A 56 -6.24 4.86 2.27
CA VAL A 56 -5.63 3.51 2.18
C VAL A 56 -6.20 2.54 3.22
N LEU A 57 -6.44 2.99 4.46
CA LEU A 57 -7.04 2.14 5.50
C LEU A 57 -8.51 1.84 5.23
N GLU A 58 -9.29 2.84 4.80
CA GLU A 58 -10.71 2.63 4.50
C GLU A 58 -10.94 1.70 3.30
N MET A 59 -9.97 1.58 2.40
CA MET A 59 -10.00 0.60 1.29
C MET A 59 -9.84 -0.85 1.75
N VAL A 60 -9.23 -1.08 2.91
CA VAL A 60 -9.09 -2.43 3.45
C VAL A 60 -10.44 -2.90 3.97
N ASP A 61 -11.02 -3.89 3.30
CA ASP A 61 -12.29 -4.49 3.74
C ASP A 61 -12.19 -5.06 5.17
N SER A 62 -13.30 -4.93 5.89
CA SER A 62 -13.55 -5.53 7.21
C SER A 62 -13.20 -7.02 7.31
N GLY A 63 -13.27 -7.76 6.20
CA GLY A 63 -12.87 -9.17 6.10
C GLY A 63 -11.36 -9.41 5.96
N TRP A 64 -10.51 -8.39 6.12
CA TRP A 64 -9.06 -8.51 5.95
C TRP A 64 -8.25 -7.89 7.10
N PRO A 65 -8.46 -8.33 8.35
CA PRO A 65 -7.82 -7.76 9.54
C PRO A 65 -6.28 -7.91 9.51
N GLU A 66 -5.75 -8.91 8.83
CA GLU A 66 -4.32 -9.12 8.65
C GLU A 66 -3.66 -7.96 7.89
N ALA A 67 -4.23 -7.54 6.74
CA ALA A 67 -3.71 -6.41 5.98
C ALA A 67 -3.87 -5.10 6.76
N MET A 68 -4.99 -4.92 7.46
CA MET A 68 -5.24 -3.77 8.32
C MET A 68 -4.14 -3.64 9.38
N GLN A 69 -3.89 -4.71 10.15
CA GLN A 69 -2.86 -4.70 11.19
C GLN A 69 -1.46 -4.49 10.58
N PHE A 70 -1.17 -5.18 9.47
CA PHE A 70 0.11 -5.06 8.81
C PHE A 70 0.42 -3.62 8.35
N LEU A 71 -0.57 -2.91 7.80
CA LEU A 71 -0.43 -1.52 7.39
C LEU A 71 -0.20 -0.58 8.59
N LEU A 72 -0.93 -0.77 9.69
CA LEU A 72 -0.76 0.02 10.91
C LEU A 72 0.65 -0.17 11.51
N ASP A 73 1.15 -1.40 11.54
CA ASP A 73 2.47 -1.73 12.08
C ASP A 73 3.63 -1.22 11.20
N ASN A 74 3.34 -0.87 9.94
CA ASN A 74 4.34 -0.46 8.95
C ASN A 74 3.97 0.86 8.27
N ALA A 75 3.24 1.71 8.97
CA ALA A 75 3.00 3.08 8.55
C ALA A 75 4.33 3.81 8.42
N ARG A 76 4.51 4.58 7.34
CA ARG A 76 5.63 5.51 7.24
C ARG A 76 5.33 6.78 8.05
N PRO A 77 6.34 7.42 8.65
CA PRO A 77 6.17 8.66 9.42
C PRO A 77 5.73 9.85 8.57
#